data_AF-A0A7W0BV78-F1
#
_entry.id   AF-A0A7W0BV78-F1
#
_cell.length_a   1.000
_cell.length_b   1.000
_cell.length_c   1.000
_cell.angle_alpha   90.00
_cell.angle_beta   90.00
_cell.angle_gamma   90.00
#
_symmetry.space_group_name_H-M   'P 1'
#
loop_
_entity.id
_entity.type
_entity.pdbx_description
1 polymer ?
#
loop_
_entity_poly.entity_id
_entity_poly.type
_entity_poly.pdbx_seq_one_letter_code
_entity_poly.pdbx_strand_id
1 'polypeptide(L)'
;MLKKPLRTLWKILLVSMAVLVGLLLFLIICFTDTDVVTSSKSESGDYEIIIEADHPLTFGNHTVYVYGKENNSPKKLLFSTELANDGKALGEENVIIKWNGNKAIITLKGEEQEDEIRQVEFTSTKIEVRDMETK
;
A
#
# COMPACT_ATOMS: atom_id res chain seq x y z
N MET A 1 -9.58 -55.55 -13.99
CA MET A 1 -10.76 -54.88 -13.39
C MET A 1 -10.39 -53.68 -12.49
N LEU A 2 -9.25 -52.99 -12.74
CA LEU A 2 -8.67 -51.96 -11.84
C LEU A 2 -8.95 -50.49 -12.24
N LYS A 3 -9.82 -50.23 -13.23
CA LYS A 3 -10.00 -48.87 -13.79
C LYS A 3 -10.94 -47.97 -12.96
N LYS A 4 -11.80 -48.56 -12.11
CA LYS A 4 -12.77 -47.82 -11.28
C LYS A 4 -12.13 -47.02 -10.13
N PRO A 5 -11.23 -47.59 -9.28
CA PRO A 5 -10.65 -46.83 -8.18
C PRO A 5 -9.71 -45.71 -8.66
N LEU A 6 -8.98 -45.93 -9.76
CA LEU A 6 -8.06 -44.94 -10.32
C LEU A 6 -8.79 -43.69 -10.83
N ARG A 7 -10.00 -43.85 -11.41
CA ARG A 7 -10.85 -42.74 -11.84
C ARG A 7 -11.41 -41.94 -10.66
N THR A 8 -11.74 -42.61 -9.55
CA THR A 8 -12.22 -41.94 -8.33
C THR A 8 -11.09 -41.17 -7.65
N LEU A 9 -9.90 -41.75 -7.55
CA LEU A 9 -8.70 -41.07 -7.01
C LEU A 9 -8.33 -39.84 -7.82
N TRP A 10 -8.36 -39.91 -9.15
CA TRP A 10 -8.11 -38.75 -10.02
C TRP A 10 -9.11 -37.61 -9.82
N LYS A 11 -10.40 -37.93 -9.61
CA LYS A 11 -11.43 -36.92 -9.30
C LYS A 11 -11.18 -36.27 -7.94
N ILE A 12 -10.82 -37.05 -6.93
CA ILE A 12 -10.49 -36.52 -5.59
C ILE A 12 -9.29 -35.59 -5.68
N LEU A 13 -8.23 -35.99 -6.40
CA LEU A 13 -7.04 -35.17 -6.61
C LEU A 13 -7.36 -33.86 -7.34
N LEU A 14 -8.21 -33.91 -8.37
CA LEU A 14 -8.64 -32.70 -9.10
C LEU A 14 -9.44 -31.75 -8.21
N VAL A 15 -10.36 -32.28 -7.40
CA VAL A 15 -11.15 -31.47 -6.47
C VAL A 15 -10.26 -30.87 -5.37
N SER A 16 -9.34 -31.65 -4.80
CA SER A 16 -8.42 -31.13 -3.77
C SER A 16 -7.48 -30.07 -4.33
N MET A 17 -6.98 -30.25 -5.56
CA MET A 17 -6.20 -29.23 -6.26
C MET A 17 -7.01 -27.94 -6.45
N ALA A 18 -8.27 -28.04 -6.89
CA ALA A 18 -9.13 -26.88 -7.09
C ALA A 18 -9.40 -26.13 -5.78
N VAL A 19 -9.65 -26.85 -4.68
CA VAL A 19 -9.82 -26.25 -3.34
C VAL A 19 -8.55 -25.53 -2.89
N LEU A 20 -7.38 -26.14 -3.09
CA LEU A 20 -6.09 -25.56 -2.69
C LEU A 20 -5.76 -24.30 -3.49
N VAL A 21 -6.03 -24.29 -4.80
CA VAL A 21 -5.90 -23.10 -5.65
C VAL A 21 -6.87 -22.01 -5.19
N GLY A 22 -8.13 -22.37 -4.90
CA GLY A 22 -9.13 -21.42 -4.38
C GLY A 22 -8.70 -20.78 -3.06
N LEU A 23 -8.17 -21.58 -2.12
CA LEU A 23 -7.64 -21.09 -0.85
C LEU A 23 -6.43 -20.16 -1.07
N LEU A 24 -5.51 -20.53 -1.97
CA LEU A 24 -4.36 -19.69 -2.30
C LEU A 24 -4.80 -18.33 -2.87
N LEU A 25 -5.75 -18.32 -3.80
CA LEU A 25 -6.31 -17.09 -4.37
C LEU A 25 -7.00 -16.24 -3.31
N PHE A 26 -7.77 -16.87 -2.41
CA PHE A 26 -8.41 -16.17 -1.29
C PHE A 26 -7.38 -15.51 -0.37
N LEU A 27 -6.31 -16.23 0.00
CA LEU A 27 -5.24 -15.67 0.81
C LEU A 27 -4.58 -14.48 0.09
N ILE A 28 -4.27 -14.59 -1.20
CA ILE A 28 -3.70 -13.47 -1.96
C ILE A 28 -4.60 -12.24 -1.85
N ILE A 29 -5.91 -12.38 -2.08
CA ILE A 29 -6.85 -11.26 -2.00
C ILE A 29 -6.84 -10.62 -0.60
N CYS A 30 -6.91 -11.42 0.47
CA CYS A 30 -6.92 -10.91 1.84
C CYS A 30 -5.63 -10.19 2.26
N PHE A 31 -4.49 -10.52 1.65
CA PHE A 31 -3.19 -9.94 2.01
C PHE A 31 -2.70 -8.85 1.07
N THR A 32 -3.44 -8.53 0.00
CA THR A 32 -3.06 -7.48 -0.95
C THR A 32 -4.02 -6.29 -0.96
N ASP A 33 -5.02 -6.29 -0.08
CA ASP A 33 -6.01 -5.22 -0.05
C ASP A 33 -5.47 -3.99 0.68
N THR A 34 -5.55 -2.84 0.02
CA THR A 34 -5.07 -1.55 0.54
C THR A 34 -6.13 -0.50 0.26
N ASP A 35 -6.40 0.34 1.24
CA ASP A 35 -7.33 1.46 1.09
C ASP A 35 -6.60 2.78 0.96
N VAL A 36 -7.20 3.70 0.21
CA VAL A 36 -6.74 5.08 0.14
C VAL A 36 -7.03 5.75 1.46
N VAL A 37 -5.99 6.07 2.21
CA VAL A 37 -6.07 6.85 3.45
C VAL A 37 -6.36 8.30 3.11
N THR A 38 -5.58 8.88 2.19
CA THR A 38 -5.78 10.26 1.75
C THR A 38 -5.12 10.52 0.40
N SER A 39 -5.53 11.60 -0.28
CA SER A 39 -4.79 12.16 -1.41
C SER A 39 -4.77 13.68 -1.36
N SER A 40 -3.71 14.27 -1.90
CA SER A 40 -3.53 15.71 -1.93
C SER A 40 -2.90 16.14 -3.25
N LYS A 41 -3.45 17.18 -3.86
CA LYS A 41 -2.95 17.76 -5.11
C LYS A 41 -2.15 19.03 -4.84
N SER A 42 -1.15 19.28 -5.68
CA SER A 42 -0.45 20.56 -5.70
C SER A 42 -1.40 21.70 -6.03
N GLU A 43 -1.02 22.94 -5.70
CA GLU A 43 -1.82 24.14 -5.99
C GLU A 43 -2.14 24.29 -7.49
N SER A 44 -1.23 23.87 -8.37
CA SER A 44 -1.46 23.87 -9.82
C SER A 44 -2.35 22.72 -10.31
N GLY A 45 -2.52 21.67 -9.50
CA GLY A 45 -3.22 20.44 -9.87
C GLY A 45 -2.42 19.50 -10.75
N ASP A 46 -1.16 19.84 -11.08
CA ASP A 46 -0.31 19.03 -11.97
C ASP A 46 0.28 17.81 -11.28
N TYR A 47 0.33 17.82 -9.95
CA TYR A 47 0.91 16.76 -9.13
C TYR A 47 -0.07 16.31 -8.06
N GLU A 48 -0.03 15.02 -7.74
CA GLU A 48 -0.85 14.40 -6.72
C GLU A 48 -0.02 13.41 -5.91
N ILE A 49 -0.14 13.47 -4.59
CA ILE A 49 0.33 12.45 -3.66
C ILE A 49 -0.89 11.65 -3.21
N ILE A 50 -0.78 10.32 -3.25
CA ILE A 50 -1.82 9.39 -2.82
C ILE A 50 -1.18 8.49 -1.77
N ILE A 51 -1.81 8.39 -0.60
CA ILE A 51 -1.35 7.50 0.47
C ILE A 51 -2.37 6.39 0.63
N GLU A 52 -1.88 5.16 0.49
CA GLU A 52 -2.64 3.94 0.70
C GLU A 52 -2.04 3.18 1.88
N ALA A 53 -2.88 2.46 2.61
CA ALA A 53 -2.44 1.60 3.70
C ALA A 53 -3.14 0.25 3.63
N ASP A 54 -2.47 -0.79 4.11
CA ASP A 54 -3.08 -2.10 4.30
C ASP A 54 -4.03 -2.14 5.51
N HIS A 55 -4.84 -3.21 5.52
CA HIS A 55 -5.60 -3.63 6.69
C HIS A 55 -4.90 -4.82 7.34
N PRO A 56 -4.12 -4.62 8.40
CA PRO A 56 -3.53 -5.73 9.10
C PRO A 56 -4.66 -6.58 9.72
N LEU A 57 -4.67 -7.88 9.39
CA LEU A 57 -5.67 -8.84 9.92
C LEU A 57 -5.58 -9.03 11.44
N THR A 58 -4.49 -8.56 12.05
CA THR A 58 -4.18 -8.64 13.48
C THR A 58 -3.67 -7.29 13.99
N PHE A 59 -3.59 -7.12 15.31
CA PHE A 59 -2.87 -5.99 15.90
C PHE A 59 -1.42 -5.96 15.39
N GLY A 60 -0.96 -4.81 14.90
CA GLY A 60 0.37 -4.64 14.33
C GLY A 60 0.53 -3.33 13.58
N ASN A 61 1.68 -3.19 12.93
CA ASN A 61 1.97 -2.05 12.07
C ASN A 61 1.16 -2.16 10.77
N HIS A 62 0.90 -0.99 10.20
CA HIS A 62 0.33 -0.86 8.87
C HIS A 62 1.46 -0.66 7.85
N THR A 63 1.39 -1.36 6.73
CA THR A 63 2.20 -1.03 5.57
C THR A 63 1.58 0.17 4.86
N VAL A 64 2.29 1.30 4.87
CA VAL A 64 1.89 2.53 4.17
C VAL A 64 2.62 2.61 2.84
N TYR A 65 1.86 2.86 1.77
CA TYR A 65 2.34 3.04 0.42
C TYR A 65 2.10 4.47 -0.03
N VAL A 66 3.18 5.16 -0.42
CA VAL A 66 3.10 6.54 -0.88
C VAL A 66 3.33 6.56 -2.38
N TYR A 67 2.34 7.06 -3.11
CA TYR A 67 2.36 7.19 -4.54
C TYR A 67 2.44 8.67 -4.96
N GLY A 68 3.14 8.91 -6.06
CA GLY A 68 3.17 10.18 -6.76
C GLY A 68 2.54 10.01 -8.14
N LYS A 69 1.82 11.04 -8.57
CA LYS A 69 1.18 11.06 -9.87
C LYS A 69 1.32 12.45 -10.49
N GLU A 70 1.75 12.46 -11.74
CA GLU A 70 1.71 13.64 -12.59
C GLU A 70 0.40 13.65 -13.39
N ASN A 71 -0.07 14.81 -13.80
CA ASN A 71 -1.34 14.97 -14.51
C ASN A 71 -1.47 13.97 -15.68
N ASN A 72 -2.60 13.27 -15.75
CA ASN A 72 -2.90 12.21 -16.73
C ASN A 72 -1.92 11.02 -16.78
N SER A 73 -0.96 10.92 -15.85
CA SER A 73 -0.08 9.76 -15.71
C SER A 73 -0.66 8.74 -14.71
N PRO A 74 -0.30 7.44 -14.83
CA PRO A 74 -0.59 6.48 -13.78
C PRO A 74 0.14 6.83 -12.48
N LYS A 75 -0.44 6.47 -11.33
CA LYS A 75 0.24 6.61 -10.03
C LYS A 75 1.50 5.73 -10.01
N LYS A 76 2.59 6.23 -9.40
CA LYS A 76 3.87 5.53 -9.26
C LYS A 76 4.21 5.40 -7.79
N LEU A 77 4.53 4.19 -7.34
CA LEU A 77 5.01 3.96 -5.97
C LEU A 77 6.33 4.71 -5.78
N LEU A 78 6.38 5.59 -4.78
CA LEU A 78 7.56 6.37 -4.43
C LEU A 78 8.35 5.66 -3.34
N PHE A 79 7.66 5.23 -2.29
CA PHE A 79 8.21 4.43 -1.19
C PHE A 79 7.08 3.74 -0.43
N SER A 80 7.45 2.77 0.39
CA SER A 80 6.60 2.19 1.41
C SER A 80 7.31 2.20 2.77
N THR A 81 6.55 2.21 3.85
CA THR A 81 7.08 2.14 5.22
C THR A 81 6.07 1.46 6.15
N GLU A 82 6.53 1.09 7.35
CA GLU A 82 5.70 0.52 8.41
C GLU A 82 5.30 1.63 9.38
N LEU A 83 4.01 1.73 9.70
CA LEU A 83 3.47 2.74 10.61
C LEU A 83 2.69 2.04 11.74
N ALA A 84 3.21 2.12 12.96
CA ALA A 84 2.52 1.73 14.17
C ALA A 84 1.44 2.76 14.53
N ASN A 85 0.26 2.30 14.95
CA ASN A 85 -0.86 3.17 15.29
C ASN A 85 -1.69 2.62 16.48
N ASP A 86 -1.02 2.00 17.46
CA ASP A 86 -1.64 1.42 18.67
C ASP A 86 -2.86 0.54 18.37
N GLY A 87 -2.78 -0.26 17.30
CA GLY A 87 -3.86 -1.15 16.86
C GLY A 87 -5.11 -0.46 16.27
N LYS A 88 -5.08 0.86 16.07
CA LYS A 88 -6.13 1.62 15.37
C LYS A 88 -5.86 1.65 13.87
N ALA A 89 -6.91 1.68 13.06
CA ALA A 89 -6.78 1.89 11.63
C ALA A 89 -6.16 3.27 11.31
N LEU A 90 -5.41 3.37 10.22
CA LEU A 90 -4.87 4.64 9.74
C LEU A 90 -5.95 5.51 9.10
N GLY A 91 -5.92 6.80 9.43
CA GLY A 91 -6.80 7.83 8.87
C GLY A 91 -6.04 9.05 8.35
N GLU A 92 -6.77 10.02 7.82
CA GLU A 92 -6.19 11.27 7.29
C GLU A 92 -5.38 12.03 8.37
N GLU A 93 -5.75 11.89 9.64
CA GLU A 93 -5.05 12.48 10.78
C GLU A 93 -3.60 11.98 10.94
N ASN A 94 -3.30 10.78 10.43
CA ASN A 94 -1.96 10.20 10.45
C ASN A 94 -1.06 10.79 9.35
N VAL A 95 -1.58 11.67 8.49
CA VAL A 95 -0.89 12.17 7.30
C VAL A 95 -0.96 13.69 7.22
N ILE A 96 0.21 14.33 7.06
CA ILE A 96 0.29 15.74 6.71
C ILE A 96 1.06 15.88 5.40
N ILE A 97 0.44 16.48 4.39
CA ILE A 97 1.07 16.79 3.11
C ILE A 97 1.09 18.30 2.91
N LYS A 98 2.29 18.88 2.79
CA LYS A 98 2.47 20.30 2.52
C LYS A 98 3.12 20.50 1.17
N TRP A 99 2.46 21.25 0.30
CA TRP A 99 2.94 21.55 -1.04
C TRP A 99 3.71 22.86 -1.09
N ASN A 100 4.71 22.90 -1.96
CA ASN A 100 5.38 24.10 -2.43
C ASN A 100 5.74 23.89 -3.91
N GLY A 101 4.85 24.32 -4.80
CA GLY A 101 4.98 24.08 -6.25
C GLY A 101 5.03 22.60 -6.59
N ASN A 102 6.15 22.16 -7.16
CA ASN A 102 6.42 20.77 -7.54
C ASN A 102 7.04 19.91 -6.42
N LYS A 103 7.05 20.40 -5.18
CA LYS A 103 7.60 19.70 -4.01
C LYS A 103 6.49 19.45 -2.98
N ALA A 104 6.49 18.27 -2.39
CA ALA A 104 5.65 17.92 -1.26
C ALA A 104 6.53 17.50 -0.08
N ILE A 105 6.22 17.98 1.12
CA ILE A 105 6.72 17.41 2.37
C ILE A 105 5.60 16.55 2.94
N ILE A 106 5.88 15.27 3.12
CA ILE A 106 4.97 14.28 3.66
C ILE A 106 5.45 13.93 5.06
N THR A 107 4.56 14.06 6.04
CA THR A 107 4.78 13.62 7.42
C THR A 107 3.77 12.53 7.73
N LEU A 108 4.26 11.34 8.05
CA LEU A 108 3.47 10.21 8.53
C LEU A 108 3.60 10.14 10.05
N LYS A 109 2.46 10.08 10.73
CA LYS A 109 2.34 10.13 12.18
C LYS A 109 1.73 8.85 12.69
N GLY A 110 2.55 8.06 13.35
CA GLY A 110 2.11 6.87 14.06
C GLY A 110 1.86 7.15 15.53
N GLU A 111 1.36 6.14 16.22
CA GLU A 111 1.45 6.05 17.68
C GLU A 111 2.63 5.13 18.03
N GLU A 112 3.34 5.44 19.11
CA GLU A 112 4.51 4.68 19.59
C GLU A 112 5.76 4.68 18.67
N GLN A 113 5.85 5.63 17.75
CA GLN A 113 7.05 5.85 16.93
C GLN A 113 7.30 7.35 16.68
N GLU A 114 8.50 7.67 16.20
CA GLU A 114 8.80 9.01 15.70
C GLU A 114 8.09 9.27 14.37
N ASP A 115 7.81 10.55 14.10
CA ASP A 115 7.24 10.99 12.82
C ASP A 115 8.21 10.66 11.67
N GLU A 116 7.69 10.05 10.61
CA GLU A 116 8.45 9.85 9.38
C GLU A 116 8.23 11.03 8.44
N ILE A 117 9.31 11.76 8.11
CA ILE A 117 9.24 12.94 7.25
C ILE A 117 10.05 12.70 5.98
N ARG A 118 9.38 12.80 4.83
CA ARG A 118 10.03 12.71 3.52
C ARG A 118 9.63 13.86 2.61
N GLN A 119 10.60 14.33 1.84
CA GLN A 119 10.36 15.28 0.76
C GLN A 119 10.26 14.53 -0.56
N VAL A 120 9.22 14.84 -1.33
CA VAL A 120 9.02 14.41 -2.71
C VAL A 120 9.18 15.62 -3.63
N GLU A 121 9.93 15.45 -4.71
CA GLU A 121 10.12 16.48 -5.75
C GLU A 121 9.82 15.90 -7.13
N PHE A 122 8.89 16.51 -7.84
CA PHE A 122 8.52 16.16 -9.21
C PHE A 122 9.42 16.93 -10.19
N THR A 123 10.27 16.24 -10.93
CA THR A 123 11.11 16.83 -11.98
C THR A 123 10.67 16.35 -13.34
N SER A 124 11.08 17.04 -14.41
CA SER A 124 10.74 16.65 -15.79
C SER A 124 11.22 15.25 -16.22
N THR A 125 12.10 14.62 -15.45
CA THR A 125 12.69 13.30 -15.79
C THR A 125 12.31 12.19 -14.81
N LYS A 126 12.09 12.52 -13.53
CA LYS A 126 11.76 11.56 -12.47
C LYS A 126 11.17 12.25 -11.25
N ILE A 127 10.55 11.45 -10.38
CA ILE A 127 10.16 11.87 -9.03
C ILE A 127 11.29 11.47 -8.08
N GLU A 128 11.80 12.43 -7.32
CA GLU A 128 12.84 12.20 -6.30
C GLU A 128 12.21 12.16 -4.90
N VAL A 129 12.70 11.25 -4.05
CA VAL A 129 12.30 11.11 -2.64
C VAL A 129 13.56 11.28 -1.79
N ARG A 130 13.46 12.06 -0.70
CA ARG A 130 14.55 12.27 0.25
C ARG A 130 14.02 12.19 1.68
N ASP A 131 14.73 11.46 2.53
CA ASP A 131 14.46 11.44 3.96
C ASP A 131 14.87 12.80 4.55
N MET A 132 14.04 13.33 5.45
CA MET A 132 14.37 14.53 6.21
C MET A 132 14.68 14.12 7.64
N GLU A 133 15.86 14.47 8.12
CA GLU A 133 16.22 14.25 9.53
C GLU A 133 15.29 15.08 10.42
N THR A 134 14.63 14.41 11.36
CA THR A 134 14.02 15.05 12.53
C THR A 134 15.15 15.58 13.42
N LYS A 135 15.20 16.89 13.61
CA LYS A 135 16.14 17.54 14.53
C LYS A 135 15.66 17.48 15.97
#